data_AF-A0A1V5K4Q6-F1
#
_entry.id   AF-A0A1V5K4Q6-F1
#
_cell.length_a   1.000
_cell.length_b   1.000
_cell.length_c   1.000
_cell.angle_alpha   90.00
_cell.angle_beta   90.00
_cell.angle_gamma   90.00
#
_symmetry.space_group_name_H-M   'P 1'
#
loop_
_entity.id
_entity.type
_entity.pdbx_description
1 polymer ?
#
loop_
_entity_poly.entity_id
_entity_poly.type
_entity_poly.pdbx_seq_one_letter_code
_entity_poly.pdbx_strand_id
1 'polypeptide(L)'
;MTADRIFQRLLSEGIAGGILSEPQAQTLSEQSLQILLPSAAQEAGEEQGITERPDPEYVLSVIHRYKTGILFNVAFLAPEILEPHLNRARAAALKNALLQFGTGCQVLDDIRDTARDHLERRHNYLLSVLQRDHPGFLQTLENSRLSASDRLYLDILPFALPAARLGFGMMRDGLAALGGMGLGISEKAAGHLAGSMFSVLDLQDLNYA
;
A
#
# COMPACT_ATOMS: atom_id res chain seq x y z
N MET A 1 -20.09 3.93 0.55
CA MET A 1 -19.10 4.75 -0.20
C MET A 1 -19.36 4.63 -1.71
N THR A 2 -18.72 5.45 -2.55
CA THR A 2 -18.89 5.40 -4.02
C THR A 2 -18.48 4.04 -4.60
N ALA A 3 -17.40 3.44 -4.08
CA ALA A 3 -16.92 2.12 -4.50
C ALA A 3 -17.98 1.02 -4.31
N ASP A 4 -18.67 0.99 -3.17
CA ASP A 4 -19.74 0.00 -2.91
C ASP A 4 -20.87 0.12 -3.94
N ARG A 5 -21.26 1.34 -4.30
CA ARG A 5 -22.31 1.57 -5.30
C ARG A 5 -21.88 1.10 -6.69
N ILE A 6 -20.63 1.34 -7.05
CA ILE A 6 -20.05 0.84 -8.31
C ILE A 6 -20.02 -0.68 -8.28
N PHE A 7 -19.58 -1.29 -7.18
CA PHE A 7 -19.50 -2.75 -7.06
C PHE A 7 -20.89 -3.40 -7.13
N GLN A 8 -21.89 -2.87 -6.44
CA GLN A 8 -23.28 -3.34 -6.53
C GLN A 8 -23.83 -3.24 -7.95
N ARG A 9 -23.49 -2.17 -8.67
CA ARG A 9 -23.86 -2.03 -10.08
C ARG A 9 -23.21 -3.11 -10.94
N LEU A 10 -21.91 -3.37 -10.76
CA LEU A 10 -21.19 -4.42 -11.49
C LEU A 10 -21.77 -5.82 -11.21
N LEU A 11 -22.14 -6.10 -9.95
CA LEU A 11 -22.81 -7.35 -9.58
C LEU A 11 -24.18 -7.48 -10.26
N SER A 12 -24.96 -6.39 -10.28
CA SER A 12 -26.27 -6.34 -10.93
C SER A 12 -26.16 -6.55 -12.45
N GLU A 13 -25.17 -5.92 -13.09
CA GLU A 13 -24.86 -6.12 -14.51
C GLU A 13 -24.43 -7.58 -14.78
N GLY A 14 -23.64 -8.18 -13.89
CA GLY A 14 -23.26 -9.60 -13.97
C GLY A 14 -24.44 -10.56 -13.87
N ILE A 15 -25.43 -10.27 -13.02
CA ILE A 15 -26.68 -11.04 -12.94
C ILE A 15 -27.50 -10.88 -14.22
N ALA A 16 -27.71 -9.64 -14.67
CA ALA A 16 -28.48 -9.35 -15.88
C ALA A 16 -27.86 -10.00 -17.14
N GLY A 17 -26.53 -10.11 -17.18
CA GLY A 17 -25.80 -10.80 -18.24
C GLY A 17 -25.73 -12.32 -18.11
N GLY A 18 -26.29 -12.92 -17.04
CA GLY A 18 -26.23 -14.36 -16.78
C GLY A 18 -24.82 -14.87 -16.43
N ILE A 19 -23.89 -13.97 -16.07
CA ILE A 19 -22.51 -14.30 -15.67
C ILE A 19 -22.50 -14.74 -14.20
N LEU A 20 -23.36 -14.13 -13.38
CA LEU A 20 -23.49 -14.41 -11.95
C LEU A 20 -24.90 -14.87 -11.64
N SER A 21 -25.01 -15.82 -10.72
CA SER A 21 -26.25 -16.06 -9.99
C SER A 21 -26.42 -15.07 -8.83
N GLU A 22 -27.65 -14.84 -8.39
CA GLU A 22 -27.93 -13.99 -7.22
C GLU A 22 -27.15 -14.44 -5.95
N PRO A 23 -27.08 -15.75 -5.60
CA PRO A 23 -26.28 -16.20 -4.45
C PRO A 23 -24.78 -15.89 -4.58
N GLN A 24 -24.22 -16.00 -5.78
CA GLN A 24 -22.81 -15.66 -6.01
C GLN A 24 -22.57 -14.16 -5.84
N ALA A 25 -23.46 -13.32 -6.38
CA ALA A 25 -23.38 -11.87 -6.22
C ALA A 25 -23.49 -11.45 -4.75
N GLN A 26 -24.41 -12.04 -4.00
CA GLN A 26 -24.54 -11.80 -2.56
C GLN A 26 -23.27 -12.19 -1.81
N THR A 27 -22.73 -13.38 -2.09
CA THR A 27 -21.48 -13.86 -1.46
C THR A 27 -20.31 -12.92 -1.76
N LEU A 28 -20.17 -12.46 -3.00
CA LEU A 28 -19.14 -11.50 -3.40
C LEU A 28 -19.28 -10.17 -2.66
N SER A 29 -20.51 -9.65 -2.56
CA SER A 29 -20.81 -8.44 -1.81
C SER A 29 -20.37 -8.57 -0.34
N GLU A 30 -20.82 -9.61 0.35
CA GLU A 30 -20.53 -9.81 1.77
C GLU A 30 -19.03 -10.03 2.04
N GLN A 31 -18.38 -10.89 1.25
CA GLN A 31 -16.96 -11.19 1.45
C GLN A 31 -16.04 -10.02 1.07
N SER A 32 -16.44 -9.17 0.11
CA SER A 32 -15.66 -7.97 -0.23
C SER A 32 -15.55 -7.03 0.97
N LEU A 33 -16.64 -6.82 1.70
CA LEU A 33 -16.65 -6.00 2.91
C LEU A 33 -15.80 -6.65 4.01
N GLN A 34 -15.97 -7.96 4.23
CA GLN A 34 -15.23 -8.68 5.27
C GLN A 34 -13.71 -8.63 5.07
N ILE A 35 -13.23 -8.78 3.83
CA ILE A 35 -11.79 -8.70 3.51
C ILE A 35 -11.24 -7.28 3.73
N LEU A 36 -12.08 -6.26 3.56
CA LEU A 36 -11.70 -4.86 3.74
C LEU A 36 -11.74 -4.41 5.21
N LEU A 37 -12.46 -5.11 6.09
CA LEU A 37 -12.59 -4.71 7.51
C LEU A 37 -11.24 -4.50 8.23
N PRO A 38 -10.22 -5.37 8.07
CA PRO A 38 -8.92 -5.14 8.71
C PRO A 38 -8.24 -3.85 8.23
N SER A 39 -8.32 -3.55 6.93
CA SER A 39 -7.77 -2.31 6.35
C SER A 39 -8.54 -1.10 6.88
N ALA A 40 -9.87 -1.14 6.87
CA ALA A 40 -10.70 -0.06 7.40
C ALA A 40 -10.47 0.20 8.90
N ALA A 41 -10.29 -0.86 9.70
CA ALA A 41 -9.96 -0.74 11.11
C ALA A 41 -8.57 -0.12 11.33
N GLN A 42 -7.60 -0.48 10.48
CA GLN A 42 -6.25 0.08 10.55
C GLN A 42 -6.22 1.58 10.19
N GLU A 43 -6.91 1.97 9.11
CA GLU A 43 -7.06 3.37 8.68
C GLU A 43 -7.77 4.22 9.74
N ALA A 44 -8.91 3.72 10.27
CA ALA A 44 -9.65 4.42 11.33
C ALA A 44 -8.82 4.56 12.63
N GLY A 45 -7.93 3.60 12.91
CA GLY A 45 -7.00 3.68 14.03
C GLY A 45 -5.96 4.80 13.86
N GLU A 46 -5.52 5.06 12.63
CA GLU A 46 -4.54 6.13 12.35
C GLU A 46 -5.09 7.54 12.53
N GLU A 47 -6.39 7.74 12.26
CA GLU A 47 -7.04 9.05 12.45
C GLU A 47 -7.04 9.49 13.93
N GLN A 48 -6.89 8.56 14.87
CA GLN A 48 -6.77 8.88 16.30
C GLN A 48 -5.35 9.34 16.68
N GLY A 49 -4.37 9.14 15.79
CA GLY A 49 -2.96 9.36 16.05
C GLY A 49 -2.36 8.32 17.01
N ILE A 50 -1.02 8.22 16.99
CA ILE A 50 -0.27 7.27 17.82
C ILE A 50 0.23 7.93 19.10
N THR A 51 0.18 7.20 20.21
CA THR A 51 0.80 7.62 21.48
C THR A 51 2.29 7.35 21.48
N GLU A 52 2.69 6.18 20.98
CA GLU A 52 4.07 5.72 20.82
C GLU A 52 4.31 5.34 19.37
N ARG A 53 5.51 5.66 18.86
CA ARG A 53 5.87 5.33 17.49
C ARG A 53 6.34 3.86 17.42
N PRO A 54 5.72 3.01 16.58
CA PRO A 54 6.11 1.61 16.48
C PRO A 54 7.47 1.41 15.83
N ASP A 55 8.05 0.23 16.03
CA ASP A 55 9.29 -0.19 15.35
C ASP A 55 9.10 -0.22 13.81
N PRO A 56 10.12 0.21 13.03
CA PRO A 56 10.04 0.18 11.56
C PRO A 56 9.65 -1.17 10.96
N GLU A 57 10.11 -2.28 11.53
CA GLU A 57 9.78 -3.63 11.05
C GLU A 57 8.30 -3.96 11.28
N TYR A 58 7.73 -3.53 12.41
CA TYR A 58 6.30 -3.67 12.68
C TYR A 58 5.46 -2.82 11.71
N VAL A 59 5.90 -1.60 11.40
CA VAL A 59 5.24 -0.76 10.39
C VAL A 59 5.17 -1.48 9.04
N LEU A 60 6.29 -2.04 8.58
CA LEU A 60 6.35 -2.73 7.29
C LEU A 60 5.55 -4.04 7.26
N SER A 61 5.75 -4.89 8.26
CA SER A 61 5.25 -6.28 8.24
C SER A 61 3.78 -6.40 8.64
N VAL A 62 3.28 -5.45 9.45
CA VAL A 62 1.93 -5.47 10.00
C VAL A 62 1.12 -4.30 9.47
N ILE A 63 1.52 -3.06 9.76
CA ILE A 63 0.70 -1.88 9.49
C ILE A 63 0.48 -1.70 7.99
N HIS A 64 1.54 -1.60 7.20
CA HIS A 64 1.44 -1.41 5.74
C HIS A 64 0.76 -2.60 5.05
N ARG A 65 0.95 -3.80 5.58
CA ARG A 65 0.30 -5.02 5.08
C ARG A 65 -1.22 -4.92 5.19
N TYR A 66 -1.74 -4.46 6.33
CA TYR A 66 -3.18 -4.34 6.55
C TYR A 66 -3.77 -3.07 5.94
N LYS A 67 -3.07 -1.94 6.01
CA LYS A 67 -3.54 -0.65 5.51
C LYS A 67 -3.78 -0.70 4.00
N THR A 68 -2.73 -1.00 3.24
CA THR A 68 -2.72 -0.84 1.78
C THR A 68 -2.53 -2.18 1.07
N GLY A 69 -1.72 -3.07 1.63
CA GLY A 69 -1.37 -4.32 0.98
C GLY A 69 -2.56 -5.25 0.73
N ILE A 70 -3.46 -5.41 1.71
CA ILE A 70 -4.62 -6.31 1.59
C ILE A 70 -5.66 -5.83 0.56
N LEU A 71 -5.70 -4.52 0.26
CA LEU A 71 -6.62 -3.95 -0.72
C LEU A 71 -6.39 -4.54 -2.12
N PHE A 72 -5.13 -4.77 -2.50
CA PHE A 72 -4.80 -5.39 -3.78
C PHE A 72 -5.27 -6.85 -3.88
N ASN A 73 -5.45 -7.53 -2.74
CA ASN A 73 -5.94 -8.91 -2.73
C ASN A 73 -7.46 -9.00 -2.97
N VAL A 74 -8.22 -7.91 -2.84
CA VAL A 74 -9.66 -7.88 -3.13
C VAL A 74 -9.93 -8.26 -4.59
N ALA A 75 -9.01 -7.95 -5.51
CA ALA A 75 -9.11 -8.33 -6.91
C ALA A 75 -9.19 -9.86 -7.12
N PHE A 76 -8.71 -10.66 -6.15
CA PHE A 76 -8.76 -12.13 -6.21
C PHE A 76 -10.05 -12.73 -5.66
N LEU A 77 -10.89 -11.93 -4.97
CA LEU A 77 -12.12 -12.43 -4.36
C LEU A 77 -13.04 -13.11 -5.38
N ALA A 78 -13.31 -12.42 -6.50
CA ALA A 78 -14.20 -12.94 -7.53
C ALA A 78 -13.65 -14.23 -8.19
N PRO A 79 -12.40 -14.27 -8.69
CA PRO A 79 -11.82 -15.52 -9.17
C PRO A 79 -11.84 -16.65 -8.13
N GLU A 80 -11.59 -16.35 -6.86
CA GLU A 80 -11.51 -17.37 -5.82
C GLU A 80 -12.87 -18.01 -5.47
N ILE A 81 -13.97 -17.28 -5.67
CA ILE A 81 -15.34 -17.81 -5.47
C ILE A 81 -15.88 -18.45 -6.75
N LEU A 82 -15.66 -17.80 -7.88
CA LEU A 82 -16.35 -18.12 -9.13
C LEU A 82 -15.64 -19.16 -9.99
N GLU A 83 -14.33 -19.38 -9.78
CA GLU A 83 -13.52 -20.27 -10.61
C GLU A 83 -13.11 -21.53 -9.81
N PRO A 84 -13.85 -22.65 -9.91
CA PRO A 84 -13.55 -23.90 -9.20
C PRO A 84 -12.16 -24.47 -9.52
N HIS A 85 -11.65 -24.19 -10.71
CA HIS A 85 -10.37 -24.71 -11.21
C HIS A 85 -9.22 -23.73 -11.00
N LEU A 86 -9.42 -22.64 -10.25
CA LEU A 86 -8.37 -21.68 -9.94
C LEU A 86 -7.20 -22.40 -9.23
N ASN A 87 -6.00 -22.26 -9.80
CA ASN A 87 -4.79 -22.71 -9.13
C ASN A 87 -4.51 -21.82 -7.90
N ARG A 88 -4.87 -22.33 -6.72
CA ARG A 88 -4.75 -21.62 -5.44
C ARG A 88 -3.31 -21.25 -5.08
N ALA A 89 -2.34 -22.09 -5.43
CA ALA A 89 -0.93 -21.80 -5.17
C ALA A 89 -0.45 -20.61 -6.02
N ARG A 90 -0.83 -20.58 -7.31
CA ARG A 90 -0.54 -19.44 -8.20
C ARG A 90 -1.26 -18.18 -7.75
N ALA A 91 -2.53 -18.28 -7.35
CA ALA A 91 -3.29 -17.14 -6.82
C ALA A 91 -2.64 -16.57 -5.55
N ALA A 92 -2.19 -17.43 -4.62
CA ALA A 92 -1.47 -16.99 -3.43
C ALA A 92 -0.14 -16.29 -3.77
N ALA A 93 0.62 -16.80 -4.74
CA ALA A 93 1.85 -16.17 -5.20
C ALA A 93 1.60 -14.79 -5.83
N LEU A 94 0.56 -14.65 -6.66
CA LEU A 94 0.15 -13.37 -7.24
C LEU A 94 -0.27 -12.36 -6.17
N LYS A 95 -1.07 -12.79 -5.18
CA LYS A 95 -1.47 -11.96 -4.03
C LYS A 95 -0.25 -11.48 -3.24
N ASN A 96 0.73 -12.34 -3.00
CA ASN A 96 1.97 -11.96 -2.30
C ASN A 96 2.79 -10.93 -3.10
N ALA A 97 2.87 -11.08 -4.42
CA ALA A 97 3.56 -10.12 -5.29
C ALA A 97 2.86 -8.74 -5.31
N LEU A 98 1.53 -8.73 -5.36
CA LEU A 98 0.74 -7.50 -5.24
C LEU A 98 0.85 -6.85 -3.86
N LEU A 99 0.85 -7.67 -2.81
CA LEU A 99 1.08 -7.20 -1.45
C LEU A 99 2.43 -6.48 -1.34
N GLN A 100 3.49 -7.10 -1.86
CA GLN A 100 4.83 -6.52 -1.86
C GLN A 100 4.86 -5.20 -2.64
N PHE A 101 4.20 -5.14 -3.79
CA PHE A 101 4.04 -3.90 -4.56
C PHE A 101 3.33 -2.82 -3.75
N GLY A 102 2.18 -3.13 -3.14
CA GLY A 102 1.40 -2.19 -2.33
C GLY A 102 2.16 -1.68 -1.10
N THR A 103 2.91 -2.56 -0.40
CA THR A 103 3.78 -2.14 0.70
C THR A 103 4.90 -1.21 0.20
N GLY A 104 5.46 -1.46 -0.98
CA GLY A 104 6.45 -0.58 -1.59
C GLY A 104 5.90 0.83 -1.91
N CYS A 105 4.65 0.92 -2.39
CA CYS A 105 3.96 2.20 -2.56
C CYS A 105 3.83 2.95 -1.23
N GLN A 106 3.38 2.25 -0.17
CA GLN A 106 3.22 2.87 1.15
C GLN A 106 4.53 3.42 1.72
N VAL A 107 5.65 2.73 1.50
CA VAL A 107 6.97 3.24 1.92
C VAL A 107 7.31 4.55 1.21
N LEU A 108 6.97 4.70 -0.06
CA LEU A 108 7.18 5.96 -0.77
C LEU A 108 6.20 7.05 -0.31
N ASP A 109 4.93 6.71 -0.10
CA ASP A 109 3.94 7.64 0.47
C ASP A 109 4.42 8.20 1.81
N ASP A 110 4.97 7.36 2.68
CA ASP A 110 5.49 7.77 3.97
C ASP A 110 6.67 8.76 3.86
N ILE A 111 7.52 8.61 2.83
CA ILE A 111 8.59 9.58 2.54
C ILE A 111 7.97 10.91 2.11
N ARG A 112 6.94 10.85 1.26
CA ARG A 112 6.25 12.05 0.78
C ARG A 112 5.54 12.79 1.90
N ASP A 113 4.83 12.06 2.75
CA ASP A 113 3.94 12.59 3.78
C ASP A 113 4.61 12.73 5.15
N THR A 114 5.95 12.62 5.23
CA THR A 114 6.70 12.68 6.50
C THR A 114 6.30 13.87 7.39
N ALA A 115 6.12 15.08 6.82
CA ALA A 115 5.71 16.25 7.59
C ALA A 115 4.25 16.14 8.09
N ARG A 116 3.33 15.71 7.23
CA ARG A 116 1.92 15.52 7.56
C ARG A 116 1.76 14.45 8.64
N ASP A 117 2.37 13.30 8.45
CA ASP A 117 2.26 12.16 9.37
C ASP A 117 2.92 12.44 10.71
N HIS A 118 3.93 13.31 10.74
CA HIS A 118 4.48 13.81 12.00
C HIS A 118 3.45 14.67 12.74
N LEU A 119 2.86 15.66 12.07
CA LEU A 119 1.87 16.57 12.65
C LEU A 119 0.61 15.85 13.13
N GLU A 120 0.11 14.93 12.32
CA GLU A 120 -1.10 14.16 12.59
C GLU A 120 -0.84 12.91 13.43
N ARG A 121 0.43 12.66 13.80
CA ARG A 121 0.87 11.50 14.59
C ARG A 121 0.45 10.17 13.95
N ARG A 122 0.51 10.05 12.62
CA ARG A 122 0.20 8.81 11.90
C ARG A 122 1.36 7.81 11.95
N HIS A 123 1.06 6.54 11.68
CA HIS A 123 2.10 5.55 11.40
C HIS A 123 2.83 5.96 10.14
N ASN A 124 4.16 5.88 10.19
CA ASN A 124 5.01 6.25 9.08
C ASN A 124 6.37 5.57 9.29
N TYR A 125 6.78 4.78 8.31
CA TYR A 125 8.00 4.00 8.32
C TYR A 125 9.25 4.87 8.50
N LEU A 126 9.37 5.97 7.73
CA LEU A 126 10.54 6.84 7.79
C LEU A 126 10.64 7.52 9.16
N LEU A 127 9.53 8.01 9.71
CA LEU A 127 9.50 8.58 11.05
C LEU A 127 9.86 7.53 12.12
N SER A 128 9.45 6.26 11.94
CA SER A 128 9.84 5.17 12.84
C SER A 128 11.34 4.90 12.76
N VAL A 129 11.94 4.96 11.58
CA VAL A 129 13.39 4.84 11.39
C VAL A 129 14.10 5.99 12.11
N LEU A 130 13.62 7.23 11.94
CA LEU A 130 14.19 8.39 12.64
C LEU A 130 14.08 8.27 14.15
N GLN A 131 12.95 7.79 14.68
CA GLN A 131 12.78 7.62 16.12
C GLN A 131 13.80 6.64 16.71
N ARG A 132 14.10 5.56 15.98
CA ARG A 132 15.06 4.53 16.41
C ARG A 132 16.50 5.00 16.24
N ASP A 133 16.84 5.53 15.07
CA ASP A 133 18.22 5.70 14.62
C ASP A 133 18.71 7.17 14.75
N HIS A 134 17.79 8.14 14.83
CA HIS A 134 18.10 9.57 14.92
C HIS A 134 17.07 10.40 15.70
N PRO A 135 16.75 10.04 16.96
CA PRO A 135 15.64 10.66 17.71
C PRO A 135 15.83 12.16 17.96
N GLY A 136 17.07 12.65 17.97
CA GLY A 136 17.39 14.07 18.14
C GLY A 136 16.78 14.96 17.06
N PHE A 137 16.66 14.48 15.82
CA PHE A 137 16.00 15.24 14.76
C PHE A 137 14.53 15.49 15.06
N LEU A 138 13.80 14.47 15.52
CA LEU A 138 12.39 14.61 15.87
C LEU A 138 12.16 15.64 16.97
N GLN A 139 13.08 15.76 17.94
CA GLN A 139 13.03 16.79 18.98
C GLN A 139 13.20 18.21 18.41
N THR A 140 13.99 18.38 17.35
CA THR A 140 14.13 19.69 16.69
C THR A 140 12.84 20.14 15.99
N LEU A 141 11.98 19.19 15.61
CA LEU A 141 10.70 19.48 14.96
C LEU A 141 9.65 20.01 15.94
N GLU A 142 9.72 19.65 17.23
CA GLU A 142 8.74 20.08 18.26
C GLU A 142 8.63 21.61 18.38
N ASN A 143 9.73 22.32 18.11
CA ASN A 143 9.81 23.78 18.17
C ASN A 143 9.74 24.45 16.80
N SER A 144 9.64 23.66 15.72
CA SER A 144 9.63 24.14 14.35
C SER A 144 8.21 24.45 13.89
N ARG A 145 8.04 25.50 13.07
CA ARG A 145 6.77 25.76 12.38
C ARG A 145 6.71 24.91 11.13
N LEU A 146 6.11 23.72 11.23
CA LEU A 146 5.90 22.80 10.12
C LEU A 146 4.50 22.96 9.50
N SER A 147 4.42 22.79 8.19
CA SER A 147 3.21 22.61 7.42
C SER A 147 3.10 21.17 6.92
N ALA A 148 1.87 20.66 6.78
CA ALA A 148 1.60 19.33 6.24
C ALA A 148 2.05 19.15 4.76
N SER A 149 2.44 20.23 4.08
CA SER A 149 2.98 20.22 2.71
C SER A 149 4.51 20.23 2.64
N ASP A 150 5.20 20.31 3.78
CA ASP A 150 6.64 20.46 3.80
C ASP A 150 7.34 19.17 3.34
N ARG A 151 8.36 19.30 2.49
CA ARG A 151 9.17 18.18 1.99
C ARG A 151 10.28 17.82 2.98
N LEU A 152 9.88 17.45 4.21
CA LEU A 152 10.80 17.19 5.32
C LEU A 152 11.84 16.11 5.00
N TYR A 153 11.53 15.17 4.10
CA TYR A 153 12.45 14.13 3.67
C TYR A 153 13.74 14.66 3.03
N LEU A 154 13.74 15.90 2.52
CA LEU A 154 14.94 16.55 1.96
C LEU A 154 15.96 16.93 3.05
N ASP A 155 15.53 17.12 4.29
CA ASP A 155 16.41 17.43 5.41
C ASP A 155 17.04 16.16 6.03
N ILE A 156 16.53 14.99 5.65
CA ILE A 156 16.91 13.67 6.18
C ILE A 156 17.25 12.68 5.07
N LEU A 157 17.85 13.16 3.97
CA LEU A 157 18.25 12.33 2.83
C LEU A 157 19.03 11.04 3.21
N PRO A 158 19.92 11.03 4.22
CA PRO A 158 20.59 9.80 4.66
C PRO A 158 19.65 8.69 5.11
N PHE A 159 18.42 9.01 5.54
CA PHE A 159 17.37 8.08 5.93
C PHE A 159 16.30 7.91 4.85
N ALA A 160 15.95 8.99 4.14
CA ALA A 160 14.96 8.96 3.07
C ALA A 160 15.43 8.15 1.85
N LEU A 161 16.72 8.23 1.46
CA LEU A 161 17.25 7.49 0.30
C LEU A 161 17.23 5.96 0.50
N PRO A 162 17.67 5.40 1.64
CA PRO A 162 17.49 3.98 1.94
C PRO A 162 16.02 3.55 1.93
N ALA A 163 15.11 4.34 2.50
CA ALA A 163 13.67 4.05 2.47
C ALA A 163 13.13 4.06 1.03
N ALA A 164 13.54 5.02 0.21
CA ALA A 164 13.15 5.12 -1.20
C ALA A 164 13.61 3.89 -1.99
N ARG A 165 14.86 3.45 -1.78
CA ARG A 165 15.40 2.22 -2.38
C ARG A 165 14.63 0.98 -1.95
N LEU A 166 14.25 0.89 -0.68
CA LEU A 166 13.43 -0.18 -0.16
C LEU A 166 12.06 -0.22 -0.88
N GLY A 167 11.33 0.90 -0.88
CA GLY A 167 10.03 1.01 -1.55
C GLY A 167 10.10 0.68 -3.04
N PHE A 168 11.09 1.24 -3.74
CA PHE A 168 11.36 0.93 -5.15
C PHE A 168 11.65 -0.55 -5.39
N GLY A 169 12.54 -1.15 -4.59
CA GLY A 169 12.89 -2.57 -4.69
C GLY A 169 11.66 -3.47 -4.51
N MET A 170 10.83 -3.18 -3.50
CA MET A 170 9.59 -3.92 -3.25
C MET A 170 8.62 -3.83 -4.43
N MET A 171 8.41 -2.64 -4.99
CA MET A 171 7.54 -2.46 -6.16
C MET A 171 8.09 -3.18 -7.39
N ARG A 172 9.37 -3.00 -7.71
CA ARG A 172 10.04 -3.64 -8.85
C ARG A 172 9.94 -5.16 -8.74
N ASP A 173 10.27 -5.72 -7.59
CA ASP A 173 10.32 -7.16 -7.37
C ASP A 173 8.92 -7.78 -7.38
N GLY A 174 7.92 -7.08 -6.80
CA GLY A 174 6.52 -7.45 -6.91
C GLY A 174 6.06 -7.49 -8.37
N LEU A 175 6.31 -6.44 -9.15
CA LEU A 175 5.96 -6.38 -10.57
C LEU A 175 6.70 -7.45 -11.41
N ALA A 176 7.98 -7.69 -11.13
CA ALA A 176 8.76 -8.73 -11.80
C ALA A 176 8.20 -10.13 -11.48
N ALA A 177 7.79 -10.39 -10.24
CA ALA A 177 7.15 -11.64 -9.85
C ALA A 177 5.81 -11.84 -10.59
N LEU A 178 4.99 -10.79 -10.71
CA LEU A 178 3.77 -10.82 -11.54
C LEU A 178 4.09 -11.17 -13.01
N GLY A 179 5.16 -10.58 -13.54
CA GLY A 179 5.72 -10.89 -14.85
C GLY A 179 6.10 -12.36 -15.03
N GLY A 180 6.90 -12.90 -14.12
CA GLY A 180 7.31 -14.30 -14.09
C GLY A 180 6.15 -15.29 -13.94
N MET A 181 5.01 -14.82 -13.40
CA MET A 181 3.76 -15.57 -13.32
C MET A 181 2.88 -15.42 -14.56
N GLY A 182 3.37 -14.80 -15.64
CA GLY A 182 2.70 -14.74 -16.95
C GLY A 182 1.76 -13.56 -17.14
N LEU A 183 1.84 -12.50 -16.32
CA LEU A 183 1.05 -11.27 -16.51
C LEU A 183 1.68 -10.27 -17.49
N GLY A 184 2.69 -10.68 -18.26
CA GLY A 184 3.22 -9.88 -19.38
C GLY A 184 4.10 -8.70 -18.97
N ILE A 185 4.58 -8.65 -17.73
CA ILE A 185 5.46 -7.59 -17.24
C ILE A 185 6.92 -8.07 -17.37
N SER A 186 7.72 -7.44 -18.23
CA SER A 186 9.16 -7.73 -18.29
C SER A 186 9.89 -7.08 -17.10
N GLU A 187 11.08 -7.57 -16.73
CA GLU A 187 11.90 -6.94 -15.68
C GLU A 187 12.19 -5.46 -15.97
N LYS A 188 12.47 -5.13 -17.24
CA LYS A 188 12.66 -3.74 -17.68
C LYS A 188 11.40 -2.91 -17.47
N ALA A 189 10.23 -3.45 -17.82
CA ALA A 189 8.95 -2.79 -17.60
C ALA A 189 8.65 -2.63 -16.11
N ALA A 190 8.94 -3.64 -15.28
CA ALA A 190 8.80 -3.58 -13.82
C ALA A 190 9.63 -2.44 -13.23
N GLY A 191 10.90 -2.30 -13.63
CA GLY A 191 11.76 -1.20 -13.21
C GLY A 191 11.23 0.17 -13.64
N HIS A 192 10.78 0.32 -14.88
CA HIS A 192 10.20 1.57 -15.37
C HIS A 192 8.90 1.95 -14.66
N LEU A 193 8.00 0.98 -14.45
CA LEU A 193 6.74 1.21 -13.75
C LEU A 193 6.98 1.60 -12.29
N ALA A 194 7.84 0.88 -11.57
CA ALA A 194 8.23 1.24 -10.21
C ALA A 194 8.89 2.64 -10.16
N GLY A 195 9.75 2.97 -11.14
CA GLY A 195 10.38 4.29 -11.24
C GLY A 195 9.37 5.42 -11.51
N SER A 196 8.33 5.15 -12.28
CA SER A 196 7.27 6.14 -12.56
C SER A 196 6.51 6.57 -11.30
N MET A 197 6.47 5.72 -10.27
CA MET A 197 5.79 6.03 -9.00
C MET A 197 6.41 7.21 -8.26
N PHE A 198 7.72 7.46 -8.42
CA PHE A 198 8.35 8.67 -7.87
C PHE A 198 7.73 9.94 -8.45
N SER A 199 7.32 9.94 -9.73
CA SER A 199 6.62 11.08 -10.30
C SER A 199 5.17 11.16 -9.81
N VAL A 200 4.48 10.01 -9.70
CA VAL A 200 3.08 9.96 -9.23
C VAL A 200 2.96 10.48 -7.81
N LEU A 201 3.96 10.20 -6.97
CA LEU A 201 3.99 10.57 -5.55
C LEU A 201 4.72 11.89 -5.29
N ASP A 202 5.08 12.65 -6.33
CA ASP A 202 5.79 13.92 -6.23
C ASP A 202 7.11 13.82 -5.41
N LEU A 203 7.90 12.80 -5.73
CA LEU A 203 9.22 12.46 -5.18
C LEU A 203 10.31 12.48 -6.25
N GLN A 204 10.14 13.27 -7.32
CA GLN A 204 11.12 13.33 -8.42
C GLN A 204 12.52 13.75 -7.96
N ASP A 205 12.63 14.46 -6.84
CA ASP A 205 13.90 14.84 -6.22
C ASP A 205 14.74 13.62 -5.78
N LEU A 206 14.08 12.46 -5.61
CA LEU A 206 14.69 11.18 -5.22
C LEU A 206 14.90 10.23 -6.39
N ASN A 207 14.63 10.62 -7.65
CA ASN A 207 14.74 9.73 -8.82
C ASN A 207 16.15 9.16 -9.08
N TYR A 208 17.17 9.68 -8.40
CA TYR A 208 18.56 9.23 -8.49
C TYR A 208 18.98 8.28 -7.35
N ALA A 209 18.03 7.89 -6.48
CA ALA A 209 18.27 6.99 -5.36
C ALA A 209 18.61 5.58 -5.82
#